data_AF-A0AAJ1PTU5-F1
#
_entry.id   AF-A0AAJ1PTU5-F1
#
_cell.length_a   1.000
_cell.length_b   1.000
_cell.length_c   1.000
_cell.angle_alpha   90.00
_cell.angle_beta   90.00
_cell.angle_gamma   90.00
#
_symmetry.space_group_name_H-M   'P 1'
#
loop_
_entity.id
_entity.type
_entity.pdbx_description
1 polymer ?
#
loop_
_entity_poly.entity_id
_entity_poly.type
_entity_poly.pdbx_seq_one_letter_code
_entity_poly.pdbx_strand_id
1 'polypeptide(L)'
;MSQPTKKPAGSVKNVGTKNKAEEAKARAAKRAAKTQRALERAQRRKTVFDLRLMGQSVNAIAEQIGVSKSTVMKDLEAVLDTVPKPDAKRLYTLQLERYDSLLTVMMTQALGGDQFAVDRAVNIMRQIERLTGIEQPNTEDLATDNALAALRSLSETIQNITQKE
;
A
#
# COMPACT_ATOMS: atom_id res chain seq x y z
N MET A 1 -16.39 -87.43 23.20
CA MET A 1 -16.41 -85.99 23.57
C MET A 1 -15.39 -85.27 22.70
N SER A 2 -15.82 -84.60 21.65
CA SER A 2 -14.97 -83.92 20.67
C SER A 2 -14.89 -82.43 21.01
N GLN A 3 -13.71 -81.92 21.35
CA GLN A 3 -13.52 -80.49 21.60
C GLN A 3 -13.40 -79.73 20.27
N PRO A 4 -14.00 -78.54 20.11
CA PRO A 4 -13.87 -77.75 18.90
C PRO A 4 -12.55 -76.96 18.91
N THR A 5 -11.87 -76.99 17.78
CA THR A 5 -10.60 -76.30 17.50
C THR A 5 -10.78 -74.77 17.47
N LYS A 6 -10.00 -74.06 18.27
CA LYS A 6 -9.94 -72.58 18.32
C LYS A 6 -9.23 -72.05 17.06
N LYS A 7 -9.97 -71.37 16.18
CA LYS A 7 -9.45 -70.65 15.01
C LYS A 7 -8.58 -69.46 15.46
N PRO A 8 -7.41 -69.18 14.88
CA PRO A 8 -6.61 -68.03 15.28
C PRO A 8 -7.27 -66.72 14.80
N ALA A 9 -7.37 -65.76 15.70
CA ALA A 9 -7.85 -64.42 15.42
C ALA A 9 -6.94 -63.75 14.37
N GLY A 10 -7.53 -63.33 13.25
CA GLY A 10 -6.85 -62.57 12.22
C GLY A 10 -6.32 -61.25 12.76
N SER A 11 -5.05 -60.98 12.50
CA SER A 11 -4.40 -59.70 12.75
C SER A 11 -5.08 -58.62 11.88
N VAL A 12 -5.91 -57.78 12.50
CA VAL A 12 -6.53 -56.64 11.81
C VAL A 12 -5.45 -55.60 11.55
N LYS A 13 -5.14 -55.42 10.27
CA LYS A 13 -4.14 -54.52 9.70
C LYS A 13 -4.25 -53.09 10.27
N ASN A 14 -3.22 -52.69 11.01
CA ASN A 14 -2.99 -51.33 11.53
C ASN A 14 -2.53 -50.32 10.44
N VAL A 15 -3.10 -50.41 9.24
CA VAL A 15 -2.62 -49.69 8.04
C VAL A 15 -3.35 -48.35 7.84
N GLY A 16 -4.57 -48.18 8.39
CA GLY A 16 -5.37 -46.95 8.19
C GLY A 16 -5.09 -45.79 9.18
N THR A 17 -4.54 -46.07 10.35
CA THR A 17 -4.25 -45.08 11.41
C THR A 17 -2.92 -44.35 11.20
N LYS A 18 -1.93 -45.02 10.59
CA LYS A 18 -0.62 -44.42 10.28
C LYS A 18 -0.73 -43.31 9.22
N ASN A 19 -1.54 -43.49 8.18
CA ASN A 19 -1.72 -42.48 7.11
C ASN A 19 -2.34 -41.17 7.61
N LYS A 20 -3.39 -41.22 8.45
CA LYS A 20 -4.03 -39.99 8.96
C LYS A 20 -3.11 -39.17 9.87
N ALA A 21 -2.28 -39.84 10.68
CA ALA A 21 -1.32 -39.18 11.55
C ALA A 21 -0.17 -38.53 10.75
N GLU A 22 0.30 -39.18 9.68
CA GLU A 22 1.31 -38.61 8.77
C GLU A 22 0.78 -37.39 7.99
N GLU A 23 -0.43 -37.47 7.46
CA GLU A 23 -1.07 -36.36 6.74
C GLU A 23 -1.28 -35.13 7.64
N ALA A 24 -1.70 -35.33 8.90
CA ALA A 24 -1.84 -34.26 9.88
C ALA A 24 -0.50 -33.58 10.17
N LYS A 25 0.58 -34.38 10.32
CA LYS A 25 1.94 -33.89 10.56
C LYS A 25 2.48 -33.09 9.37
N ALA A 26 2.21 -33.55 8.14
CA ALA A 26 2.57 -32.84 6.91
C ALA A 26 1.84 -31.49 6.77
N ARG A 27 0.53 -31.45 7.09
CA ARG A 27 -0.25 -30.20 7.10
C ARG A 27 0.26 -29.21 8.15
N ALA A 28 0.61 -29.69 9.35
CA ALA A 28 1.18 -28.87 10.41
C ALA A 28 2.53 -28.26 10.01
N ALA A 29 3.42 -29.05 9.41
CA ALA A 29 4.70 -28.58 8.90
C ALA A 29 4.54 -27.51 7.80
N LYS A 30 3.60 -27.71 6.87
CA LYS A 30 3.29 -26.71 5.82
C LYS A 30 2.75 -25.41 6.40
N ARG A 31 1.91 -25.47 7.45
CA ARG A 31 1.41 -24.29 8.17
C ARG A 31 2.56 -23.56 8.88
N ALA A 32 3.43 -24.27 9.59
CA ALA A 32 4.59 -23.67 10.26
C ALA A 32 5.50 -22.96 9.26
N ALA A 33 5.81 -23.58 8.12
CA ALA A 33 6.61 -22.97 7.05
C ALA A 33 5.93 -21.71 6.46
N LYS A 34 4.59 -21.72 6.31
CA LYS A 34 3.84 -20.53 5.87
C LYS A 34 3.95 -19.39 6.88
N THR A 35 3.80 -19.69 8.18
CA THR A 35 3.95 -18.70 9.25
C THR A 35 5.36 -18.13 9.28
N GLN A 36 6.38 -18.98 9.17
CA GLN A 36 7.77 -18.54 9.12
C GLN A 36 8.05 -17.57 7.96
N ARG A 37 7.60 -17.91 6.75
CA ARG A 37 7.70 -17.02 5.58
C ARG A 37 6.90 -15.72 5.74
N ALA A 38 5.84 -15.72 6.55
CA ALA A 38 5.09 -14.50 6.85
C ALA A 38 5.89 -13.60 7.81
N LEU A 39 6.50 -14.17 8.84
CA LEU A 39 7.36 -13.47 9.80
C LEU A 39 8.59 -12.87 9.12
N GLU A 40 9.28 -13.63 8.26
CA GLU A 40 10.44 -13.13 7.50
C GLU A 40 10.07 -11.95 6.60
N ARG A 41 8.90 -12.01 5.94
CA ARG A 41 8.40 -10.89 5.14
C ARG A 41 8.08 -9.68 6.00
N ALA A 42 7.43 -9.87 7.15
CA ALA A 42 7.13 -8.79 8.08
C ALA A 42 8.41 -8.12 8.62
N GLN A 43 9.43 -8.91 8.93
CA GLN A 43 10.72 -8.39 9.39
C GLN A 43 11.43 -7.59 8.29
N ARG A 44 11.50 -8.13 7.07
CA ARG A 44 12.09 -7.41 5.93
C ARG A 44 11.38 -6.10 5.64
N ARG A 45 10.04 -6.11 5.68
CA ARG A 45 9.20 -4.93 5.52
C ARG A 45 9.52 -3.84 6.55
N LYS A 46 9.64 -4.22 7.82
CA LYS A 46 10.08 -3.31 8.88
C LYS A 46 11.45 -2.72 8.57
N THR A 47 12.42 -3.55 8.20
CA THR A 47 13.76 -3.09 7.80
C THR A 47 13.72 -2.11 6.62
N VAL A 48 12.92 -2.40 5.58
CA VAL A 48 12.74 -1.51 4.42
C VAL A 48 12.21 -0.14 4.84
N PHE A 49 11.20 -0.11 5.72
CA PHE A 49 10.63 1.13 6.22
C PHE A 49 11.63 1.94 7.07
N ASP A 50 12.33 1.28 7.98
CA ASP A 50 13.35 1.92 8.83
C ASP A 50 14.47 2.55 7.99
N LEU A 51 14.97 1.82 6.98
CA LEU A 51 16.00 2.35 6.06
C LEU A 51 15.48 3.51 5.23
N ARG A 52 14.20 3.50 4.84
CA ARG A 52 13.59 4.62 4.13
C ARG A 52 13.47 5.85 5.03
N LEU A 53 13.17 5.67 6.31
CA LEU A 53 13.13 6.72 7.32
C LEU A 53 14.53 7.29 7.64
N MET A 54 15.57 6.47 7.54
CA MET A 54 16.97 6.92 7.56
C MET A 54 17.39 7.64 6.26
N GLY A 55 16.50 7.67 5.27
CA GLY A 55 16.69 8.41 4.04
C GLY A 55 17.30 7.62 2.88
N GLN A 56 17.52 6.32 3.01
CA GLN A 56 18.08 5.56 1.89
C GLN A 56 17.12 5.47 0.70
N SER A 57 17.67 5.50 -0.53
CA SER A 57 16.88 5.33 -1.75
C SER A 57 16.40 3.88 -1.91
N VAL A 58 15.32 3.67 -2.67
CA VAL A 58 14.81 2.31 -2.95
C VAL A 58 15.90 1.42 -3.59
N ASN A 59 16.75 2.00 -4.44
CA ASN A 59 17.85 1.29 -5.08
C ASN A 59 18.93 0.89 -4.06
N ALA A 60 19.36 1.84 -3.20
CA ALA A 60 20.35 1.56 -2.15
C ALA A 60 19.84 0.50 -1.17
N ILE A 61 18.56 0.55 -0.80
CA ILE A 61 17.92 -0.46 0.05
C ILE A 61 17.93 -1.83 -0.63
N ALA A 62 17.55 -1.90 -1.91
CA ALA A 62 17.50 -3.13 -2.69
C ALA A 62 18.87 -3.82 -2.75
N GLU A 63 19.92 -3.04 -3.02
CA GLU A 63 21.31 -3.48 -3.00
C GLU A 63 21.74 -3.94 -1.60
N GLN A 64 21.44 -3.15 -0.56
CA GLN A 64 21.85 -3.44 0.82
C GLN A 64 21.23 -4.73 1.37
N ILE A 65 19.96 -5.01 1.07
CA ILE A 65 19.26 -6.18 1.62
C ILE A 65 19.19 -7.37 0.63
N GLY A 66 19.76 -7.22 -0.56
CA GLY A 66 19.86 -8.28 -1.56
C GLY A 66 18.53 -8.69 -2.20
N VAL A 67 17.64 -7.73 -2.48
CA VAL A 67 16.35 -8.00 -3.15
C VAL A 67 16.15 -7.09 -4.36
N SER A 68 15.16 -7.39 -5.20
CA SER A 68 14.85 -6.52 -6.35
C SER A 68 14.24 -5.18 -5.90
N LYS A 69 14.47 -4.13 -6.70
CA LYS A 69 13.81 -2.82 -6.53
C LYS A 69 12.28 -2.96 -6.43
N SER A 70 11.67 -3.81 -7.27
CA SER A 70 10.23 -4.08 -7.26
C SER A 70 9.77 -4.65 -5.92
N THR A 71 10.57 -5.54 -5.32
CA THR A 71 10.29 -6.12 -4.00
C THR A 71 10.29 -5.06 -2.91
N VAL A 72 11.28 -4.15 -2.90
CA VAL A 72 11.34 -3.06 -1.93
C VAL A 72 10.12 -2.15 -2.03
N MET A 73 9.69 -1.79 -3.26
CA MET A 73 8.49 -0.95 -3.45
C MET A 73 7.23 -1.62 -2.90
N LYS A 74 7.01 -2.91 -3.21
CA LYS A 74 5.85 -3.67 -2.69
C LYS A 74 5.88 -3.83 -1.18
N ASP A 75 7.06 -3.99 -0.60
CA ASP A 75 7.22 -4.08 0.85
C ASP A 75 6.95 -2.73 1.52
N LEU A 76 7.37 -1.61 0.91
CA LEU A 76 7.07 -0.27 1.41
C LEU A 76 5.57 0.05 1.35
N GLU A 77 4.91 -0.24 0.23
CA GLU A 77 3.46 -0.08 0.05
C GLU A 77 2.68 -0.86 1.12
N ALA A 78 3.00 -2.15 1.30
CA ALA A 78 2.34 -2.99 2.29
C ALA A 78 2.58 -2.53 3.75
N VAL A 79 3.70 -1.87 4.03
CA VAL A 79 3.96 -1.28 5.35
C VAL A 79 3.16 0.00 5.52
N LEU A 80 3.13 0.88 4.53
CA LEU A 80 2.38 2.13 4.59
C LEU A 80 0.87 1.91 4.73
N ASP A 81 0.33 0.84 4.15
CA ASP A 81 -1.09 0.45 4.31
C ASP A 81 -1.42 -0.05 5.73
N THR A 82 -0.43 -0.56 6.47
CA THR A 82 -0.64 -1.25 7.75
C THR A 82 -0.15 -0.45 8.96
N VAL A 83 0.73 0.53 8.74
CA VAL A 83 1.33 1.33 9.79
C VAL A 83 0.36 2.41 10.29
N PRO A 84 0.28 2.66 11.61
CA PRO A 84 -0.51 3.77 12.15
C PRO A 84 -0.13 5.11 11.51
N LYS A 85 -1.14 5.97 11.28
CA LYS A 85 -0.97 7.32 10.70
C LYS A 85 0.23 8.16 11.24
N PRO A 86 0.63 8.08 12.53
CA PRO A 86 1.78 8.82 13.06
C PRO A 86 3.14 8.48 12.43
N ASP A 87 3.39 7.22 12.06
CA ASP A 87 4.67 6.82 11.49
C ASP A 87 4.73 7.12 9.99
N ALA A 88 3.60 7.03 9.28
CA ALA A 88 3.46 7.57 7.94
C ALA A 88 3.77 9.07 7.91
N LYS A 89 3.35 9.82 8.94
CA LYS A 89 3.68 11.25 9.10
C LYS A 89 5.18 11.52 9.15
N ARG A 90 5.97 10.66 9.80
CA ARG A 90 7.44 10.84 9.86
C ARG A 90 8.08 10.69 8.48
N LEU A 91 7.63 9.73 7.68
CA LEU A 91 8.09 9.58 6.31
C LEU A 91 7.67 10.77 5.44
N TYR A 92 6.45 11.30 5.62
CA TYR A 92 5.99 12.51 4.94
C TYR A 92 6.84 13.73 5.31
N THR A 93 7.15 13.93 6.59
CA THR A 93 8.02 15.02 7.06
C THR A 93 9.40 14.94 6.43
N LEU A 94 10.04 13.77 6.44
CA LEU A 94 11.35 13.57 5.78
C LEU A 94 11.28 13.87 4.28
N GLN A 95 10.20 13.47 3.63
CA GLN A 95 10.04 13.71 2.19
C GLN A 95 9.81 15.19 1.88
N LEU A 96 9.10 15.92 2.74
CA LEU A 96 8.96 17.37 2.65
C LEU A 96 10.31 18.09 2.80
N GLU A 97 11.11 17.75 3.82
CA GLU A 97 12.44 18.35 4.02
C GLU A 97 13.36 18.16 2.80
N ARG A 98 13.26 17.01 2.13
CA ARG A 98 13.99 16.73 0.88
C ARG A 98 13.52 17.59 -0.27
N TYR A 99 12.21 17.75 -0.40
CA TYR A 99 11.63 18.60 -1.42
C TYR A 99 11.96 20.07 -1.17
N ASP A 100 11.94 20.55 0.07
CA ASP A 100 12.37 21.91 0.41
C ASP A 100 13.83 22.15 0.03
N SER A 101 14.70 21.17 0.34
CA SER A 101 16.13 21.23 -0.03
C SER A 101 16.34 21.29 -1.54
N LEU A 102 15.63 20.46 -2.31
CA LEU A 102 15.70 20.46 -3.77
C LEU A 102 15.11 21.74 -4.36
N LEU A 103 13.98 22.20 -3.82
CA LEU A 103 13.30 23.40 -4.27
C LEU A 103 14.20 24.62 -4.10
N THR A 104 14.91 24.74 -2.97
CA THR A 104 15.83 25.86 -2.72
C THR A 104 16.89 25.99 -3.83
N VAL A 105 17.50 24.88 -4.22
CA VAL A 105 18.52 24.84 -5.29
C VAL A 105 17.91 25.17 -6.65
N MET A 106 16.80 24.51 -7.01
CA MET A 106 16.14 24.70 -8.30
C MET A 106 15.54 26.10 -8.45
N MET A 107 15.00 26.68 -7.38
CA MET A 107 14.48 28.05 -7.39
C MET A 107 15.57 29.08 -7.65
N THR A 108 16.73 28.90 -7.03
CA THR A 108 17.88 29.79 -7.27
C THR A 108 18.31 29.77 -8.74
N GLN A 109 18.36 28.57 -9.35
CA GLN A 109 18.70 28.41 -10.77
C GLN A 109 17.61 28.97 -11.69
N ALA A 110 16.33 28.73 -11.36
CA ALA A 110 15.18 29.22 -12.11
C ALA A 110 15.13 30.76 -12.13
N LEU A 111 15.33 31.41 -10.97
CA LEU A 111 15.42 32.87 -10.87
C LEU A 111 16.63 33.44 -11.61
N GLY A 112 17.68 32.63 -11.81
CA GLY A 112 18.84 32.94 -12.65
C GLY A 112 18.60 32.80 -14.16
N GLY A 113 17.41 32.37 -14.59
CA GLY A 113 17.03 32.24 -16.00
C GLY A 113 17.21 30.85 -16.60
N ASP A 114 17.53 29.82 -15.81
CA ASP A 114 17.56 28.44 -16.30
C ASP A 114 16.13 27.90 -16.46
N GLN A 115 15.67 27.82 -17.71
CA GLN A 115 14.34 27.32 -18.05
C GLN A 115 14.12 25.86 -17.66
N PHE A 116 15.16 25.03 -17.66
CA PHE A 116 15.04 23.64 -17.19
C PHE A 116 14.81 23.60 -15.68
N ALA A 117 15.48 24.48 -14.93
CA ALA A 117 15.26 24.59 -13.49
C ALA A 117 13.86 25.10 -13.13
N VAL A 118 13.25 25.96 -13.95
CA VAL A 118 11.83 26.38 -13.80
C VAL A 118 10.91 25.15 -13.78
N ASP A 119 11.02 24.28 -14.79
CA ASP A 119 10.18 23.08 -14.87
C ASP A 119 10.41 22.13 -13.69
N ARG A 120 11.66 22.00 -13.22
CA ARG A 120 11.97 21.17 -12.04
C ARG A 120 11.41 21.77 -10.76
N ALA A 121 11.51 23.08 -10.56
CA ALA A 121 10.95 23.78 -9.40
C ALA A 121 9.42 23.60 -9.33
N VAL A 122 8.71 23.82 -10.43
CA VAL A 122 7.24 23.62 -10.52
C VAL A 122 6.86 22.16 -10.20
N ASN A 123 7.63 21.19 -10.71
CA ASN A 123 7.37 19.78 -10.40
C ASN A 123 7.58 19.45 -8.92
N ILE A 124 8.62 20.01 -8.28
CA ILE A 124 8.86 19.80 -6.85
C ILE A 124 7.72 20.43 -6.02
N MET A 125 7.29 21.65 -6.35
CA MET A 125 6.15 22.32 -5.71
C MET A 125 4.89 21.46 -5.76
N ARG A 126 4.57 20.87 -6.93
CA ARG A 126 3.42 19.96 -7.07
C ARG A 126 3.52 18.74 -6.14
N GLN A 127 4.73 18.20 -5.94
CA GLN A 127 4.90 17.08 -4.99
C GLN A 127 4.70 17.53 -3.53
N ILE A 128 5.12 18.75 -3.18
CA ILE A 128 4.86 19.35 -1.86
C ILE A 128 3.35 19.54 -1.66
N GLU A 129 2.64 20.08 -2.64
CA GLU A 129 1.18 20.26 -2.61
C GLU A 129 0.44 18.94 -2.42
N ARG A 130 0.88 17.86 -3.10
CA ARG A 130 0.35 16.51 -2.92
C ARG A 130 0.52 15.96 -1.52
N LEU A 131 1.71 16.15 -0.95
CA LEU A 131 2.01 15.65 0.41
C LEU A 131 1.30 16.45 1.49
N THR A 132 1.06 17.74 1.25
CA THR A 132 0.37 18.64 2.19
C THR A 132 -1.14 18.65 2.02
N GLY A 133 -1.66 18.09 0.92
CA GLY A 133 -3.09 18.08 0.60
C GLY A 133 -3.61 19.42 0.08
N ILE A 134 -2.72 20.32 -0.36
CA ILE A 134 -3.09 21.60 -0.99
C ILE A 134 -3.63 21.37 -2.41
N GLU A 135 -3.14 20.33 -3.11
CA GLU A 135 -3.77 19.83 -4.34
C GLU A 135 -5.12 19.21 -3.96
N GLN A 136 -6.14 20.06 -3.82
CA GLN A 136 -7.51 19.60 -3.81
C GLN A 136 -7.77 19.03 -5.21
N PRO A 137 -8.22 17.78 -5.35
CA PRO A 137 -8.86 17.44 -6.61
C PRO A 137 -10.00 18.44 -6.78
N ASN A 138 -10.16 19.00 -7.98
CA ASN A 138 -11.40 19.69 -8.34
C ASN A 138 -12.52 18.63 -8.35
N THR A 139 -12.94 18.15 -7.18
CA THR A 139 -14.03 17.17 -7.01
C THR A 139 -15.39 17.83 -6.89
N GLU A 140 -15.46 19.14 -7.08
CA GLU A 140 -16.70 19.80 -7.42
C GLU A 140 -16.65 20.06 -8.91
N ASP A 141 -17.33 19.17 -9.60
CA ASP A 141 -17.59 19.17 -11.02
C ASP A 141 -18.31 20.48 -11.36
N LEU A 142 -17.53 21.54 -11.57
CA LEU A 142 -18.00 22.89 -11.91
C LEU A 142 -19.03 22.86 -13.05
N ALA A 143 -18.97 21.84 -13.90
CA ALA A 143 -19.96 21.58 -14.94
C ALA A 143 -21.35 21.18 -14.38
N THR A 144 -21.42 20.29 -13.39
CA THR A 144 -22.69 19.91 -12.76
C THR A 144 -23.26 21.02 -11.88
N ASP A 145 -22.43 21.79 -11.17
CA ASP A 145 -22.91 22.91 -10.36
C ASP A 145 -23.47 24.04 -11.22
N ASN A 146 -22.80 24.37 -12.34
CA ASN A 146 -23.30 25.35 -13.30
C ASN A 146 -24.57 24.86 -14.01
N ALA A 147 -24.66 23.56 -14.35
CA ALA A 147 -25.86 22.97 -14.93
C ALA A 147 -27.05 23.00 -13.96
N LEU A 148 -26.82 22.67 -12.69
CA LEU A 148 -27.83 22.74 -11.63
C LEU A 148 -28.31 24.18 -11.38
N ALA A 149 -27.40 25.15 -11.38
CA ALA A 149 -27.74 26.56 -11.26
C ALA A 149 -28.62 27.04 -12.44
N ALA A 150 -28.26 26.68 -13.68
CA ALA A 150 -29.03 27.04 -14.87
C ALA A 150 -30.42 26.38 -14.90
N LEU A 151 -30.53 25.12 -14.48
CA LEU A 151 -31.81 24.43 -14.38
C LEU A 151 -32.72 25.04 -13.32
N ARG A 152 -32.16 25.47 -12.18
CA ARG A 152 -32.91 26.18 -11.13
C ARG A 152 -33.44 27.52 -11.63
N SER A 153 -32.61 28.33 -12.28
CA SER A 153 -33.06 29.62 -12.83
C SER A 153 -34.15 29.46 -13.90
N LEU A 154 -34.07 28.39 -14.71
CA LEU A 154 -35.10 28.09 -15.70
C LEU A 154 -36.42 27.68 -15.03
N SER A 155 -36.35 26.82 -14.01
CA SER A 155 -37.53 26.40 -13.24
C SER A 155 -38.23 27.58 -12.57
N GLU A 156 -37.48 28.49 -11.96
CA GLU A 156 -38.02 29.71 -11.33
C GLU A 156 -38.67 30.64 -12.37
N THR A 157 -38.08 30.76 -13.55
CA THR A 157 -38.64 31.56 -14.65
C THR A 157 -39.98 31.00 -15.13
N ILE A 158 -40.07 29.67 -15.29
CA ILE A 158 -41.31 29.00 -15.69
C ILE A 158 -42.40 29.21 -14.63
N GLN A 159 -42.07 29.02 -13.34
CA GLN A 159 -43.04 29.23 -12.25
C GLN A 159 -43.56 30.67 -12.19
N ASN A 160 -42.69 31.67 -12.40
CA ASN A 160 -43.09 33.07 -12.42
C ASN A 160 -44.00 33.45 -13.60
N ILE A 161 -43.89 32.73 -14.72
CA ILE A 161 -44.79 32.90 -15.87
C ILE A 161 -46.16 32.26 -15.57
N THR A 162 -46.17 31.06 -15.00
CA THR A 162 -47.41 30.33 -14.67
C THR A 162 -48.23 30.99 -13.55
N GLN A 163 -47.62 31.77 -12.66
CA GLN A 163 -48.31 32.50 -11.59
C GLN A 163 -48.83 33.89 -12.01
N LYS A 164 -48.55 34.32 -13.25
CA LYS A 164 -48.97 35.63 -13.80
C LYS A 164 -50.14 35.56 -14.78
N GLU A 165 -50.70 34.38 -15.00
CA GLU A 165 -52.00 34.15 -15.65
C GLU A 165 -53.08 33.92 -14.59
#